data_AF-A0A536E4D1-F1
#
_entry.id   AF-A0A536E4D1-F1
#
_cell.length_a   1.000
_cell.length_b   1.000
_cell.length_c   1.000
_cell.angle_alpha   90.00
_cell.angle_beta   90.00
_cell.angle_gamma   90.00
#
_symmetry.space_group_name_H-M   'P 1'
#
loop_
_entity.id
_entity.type
_entity.pdbx_description
1 polymer ?
#
loop_
_entity_poly.entity_id
_entity_poly.type
_entity_poly.pdbx_seq_one_letter_code
_entity_poly.pdbx_strand_id
1 'polypeptide(L)'
;MWVRALLFAVALTVVVPACGGDDESAGTDTTASSLRSSAAVTAAPKEGTMAFSLTSEAFTDGESIPARFTCDGDDVSPALEWQGSPDGTQSFALIMDDPDAPGGTYTHWVIYNVRGQARVLPEGVEKTDRPANGEGAVQGSNDF
;
A
#
# COMPACT_ATOMS: atom_id res chain seq x y z
N MET A 1 -0.13 3.27 25.96
CA MET A 1 0.24 2.43 24.81
C MET A 1 -0.12 3.21 23.57
N TRP A 2 0.88 3.64 22.82
CA TRP A 2 0.67 4.34 21.56
C TRP A 2 1.02 3.37 20.44
N VAL A 3 0.00 2.75 19.88
CA VAL A 3 0.21 1.78 18.81
C VAL A 3 0.39 2.52 17.50
N ARG A 4 1.51 2.28 16.81
CA ARG A 4 1.78 2.88 15.50
C ARG A 4 1.28 1.91 14.43
N ALA A 5 0.21 2.27 13.75
CA ALA A 5 -0.23 1.57 12.55
C ALA A 5 0.61 2.04 11.36
N LEU A 6 1.56 1.21 10.93
CA LEU A 6 2.34 1.44 9.72
C LEU A 6 1.69 0.66 8.57
N LEU A 7 0.95 1.38 7.72
CA LEU A 7 0.52 0.86 6.41
C LEU A 7 1.66 1.08 5.41
N PHE A 8 2.27 0.00 4.95
CA PHE A 8 3.18 0.04 3.81
C PHE A 8 2.42 -0.43 2.56
N ALA A 9 2.24 0.48 1.59
CA ALA A 9 1.87 0.10 0.24
C ALA A 9 3.12 -0.42 -0.48
N VAL A 10 3.33 -1.73 -0.52
CA VAL A 10 4.38 -2.33 -1.35
C VAL A 10 3.87 -2.33 -2.80
N ALA A 11 4.15 -1.25 -3.52
CA ALA A 11 3.91 -1.18 -4.95
C ALA A 11 5.00 -1.98 -5.69
N LEU A 12 4.74 -3.27 -5.94
CA LEU A 12 5.58 -4.07 -6.82
C LEU A 12 5.23 -3.74 -8.29
N THR A 13 5.84 -2.70 -8.83
CA THR A 13 5.78 -2.39 -10.27
C THR A 13 6.71 -3.35 -11.03
N VAL A 14 6.14 -4.40 -11.64
CA VAL A 14 6.88 -5.26 -12.56
C VAL A 14 7.05 -4.51 -13.89
N VAL A 15 8.22 -3.90 -14.11
CA VAL A 15 8.61 -3.39 -15.43
C VAL A 15 9.07 -4.58 -16.26
N VAL A 16 8.30 -4.94 -17.28
CA VAL A 16 8.74 -5.93 -18.29
C VAL A 16 9.59 -5.19 -19.32
N PRO A 17 10.91 -5.44 -19.42
CA PRO A 17 11.71 -4.91 -20.51
C PRO A 17 11.28 -5.58 -21.81
N ALA A 18 10.68 -4.81 -22.72
CA ALA A 18 10.54 -5.22 -24.10
C ALA A 18 11.92 -5.13 -24.77
N CYS A 19 12.60 -6.27 -24.95
CA CYS A 19 13.75 -6.38 -25.84
C CYS A 19 13.28 -6.51 -27.29
N GLY A 20 13.88 -5.70 -28.16
CA GLY A 20 13.58 -5.60 -29.59
C GLY A 20 14.19 -6.70 -30.47
N GLY A 21 13.94 -6.56 -31.77
CA GLY A 21 14.61 -7.28 -32.84
C GLY A 21 14.64 -6.39 -34.09
N ASP A 22 15.86 -6.14 -34.57
CA ASP A 22 16.19 -5.37 -35.77
C ASP A 22 16.12 -6.28 -37.01
N ASP A 23 15.52 -5.81 -38.11
CA ASP A 23 15.71 -6.41 -39.44
C ASP A 23 16.03 -5.31 -40.45
N GLU A 24 17.26 -5.41 -40.97
CA GLU A 24 17.91 -4.54 -41.93
C GLU A 24 17.55 -4.98 -43.37
N SER A 25 17.00 -4.09 -44.20
CA SER A 25 17.09 -4.24 -45.66
C SER A 25 17.00 -2.89 -46.36
N ALA A 26 18.01 -2.64 -47.20
CA ALA A 26 18.27 -1.43 -47.96
C ALA A 26 17.23 -1.15 -49.07
N GLY A 27 17.00 0.14 -49.35
CA GLY A 27 16.26 0.63 -50.50
C GLY A 27 16.36 2.16 -50.60
N THR A 28 17.02 2.63 -51.66
CA THR A 28 17.27 4.03 -52.05
C THR A 28 15.98 4.77 -52.42
N ASP A 29 15.81 6.04 -52.00
CA ASP A 29 15.75 7.22 -52.89
C ASP A 29 15.24 8.51 -52.20
N THR A 30 16.00 9.59 -52.42
CA THR A 30 15.55 10.92 -52.88
C THR A 30 14.47 11.75 -52.12
N THR A 31 14.88 13.01 -51.83
CA THR A 31 14.14 14.29 -51.66
C THR A 31 13.62 14.80 -50.29
N ALA A 32 14.05 16.04 -50.04
CA ALA A 32 13.36 17.19 -49.43
C ALA A 32 13.00 17.18 -47.93
N SER A 33 13.77 18.02 -47.20
CA SER A 33 13.31 19.01 -46.23
C SER A 33 11.97 18.73 -45.53
N SER A 34 12.03 18.25 -44.29
CA SER A 34 11.03 18.64 -43.30
C SER A 34 11.65 18.66 -41.90
N LEU A 35 11.17 19.63 -41.15
CA LEU A 35 11.69 20.16 -39.90
C LEU A 35 11.93 19.05 -38.86
N ARG A 36 13.13 19.06 -38.25
CA ARG A 36 13.42 18.29 -37.04
C ARG A 36 12.53 18.84 -35.92
N SER A 37 11.34 18.28 -35.78
CA SER A 37 10.50 18.48 -34.61
C SER A 37 11.14 17.72 -33.46
N SER A 38 11.92 18.43 -32.65
CA SER A 38 12.41 17.96 -31.37
C SER A 38 11.19 17.76 -30.49
N ALA A 39 10.60 16.56 -30.54
CA ALA A 39 9.62 16.13 -29.57
C ALA A 39 10.39 15.96 -28.26
N ALA A 40 10.30 17.00 -27.44
CA ALA A 40 10.82 17.04 -26.10
C ALA A 40 10.50 15.72 -25.40
N VAL A 41 11.53 15.14 -24.80
CA VAL A 41 11.41 14.29 -23.62
C VAL A 41 10.55 15.07 -22.62
N THR A 42 9.24 14.78 -22.62
CA THR A 42 8.33 15.29 -21.61
C THR A 42 8.48 14.37 -20.41
N ALA A 43 9.22 14.92 -19.46
CA ALA A 43 9.06 14.80 -18.02
C ALA A 43 8.96 13.37 -17.45
N ALA A 44 10.02 13.02 -16.72
CA ALA A 44 9.90 12.16 -15.55
C ALA A 44 8.62 12.54 -14.75
N PRO A 45 7.91 11.56 -14.18
CA PRO A 45 6.82 11.86 -13.28
C PRO A 45 7.38 12.77 -12.18
N LYS A 46 6.75 13.95 -12.02
CA LYS A 46 6.95 14.80 -10.85
C LYS A 46 6.78 13.90 -9.64
N GLU A 47 7.76 13.92 -8.74
CA GLU A 47 7.55 13.54 -7.34
C GLU A 47 6.50 14.51 -6.77
N GLY A 48 5.23 14.19 -7.03
CA GLY A 48 4.15 14.62 -6.19
C GLY A 48 4.28 13.81 -4.91
N THR A 49 4.50 14.48 -3.80
CA THR A 49 4.24 13.91 -2.48
C THR A 49 2.79 13.43 -2.49
N MET A 50 2.60 12.14 -2.79
CA MET A 50 1.29 11.50 -2.69
C MET A 50 0.97 11.46 -1.20
N ALA A 51 0.05 12.31 -0.77
CA ALA A 51 -0.45 12.28 0.60
C ALA A 51 -1.32 11.04 0.77
N PHE A 52 -0.68 9.90 1.08
CA PHE A 52 -1.38 8.72 1.57
C PHE A 52 -1.80 8.99 3.01
N SER A 53 -3.10 8.98 3.28
CA SER A 53 -3.67 9.23 4.60
C SER A 53 -4.35 7.98 5.12
N LEU A 54 -4.16 7.66 6.41
CA LEU A 54 -4.86 6.61 7.13
C LEU A 54 -5.65 7.25 8.28
N THR A 55 -6.92 6.90 8.41
CA THR A 55 -7.83 7.39 9.45
C THR A 55 -8.61 6.25 10.09
N SER A 56 -9.05 6.44 11.33
CA SER A 56 -9.94 5.53 12.04
C SER A 56 -11.03 6.33 12.75
N GLU A 57 -12.24 5.79 12.80
CA GLU A 57 -13.31 6.35 13.65
C GLU A 57 -13.12 5.97 15.13
N ALA A 58 -12.27 4.98 15.41
CA ALA A 58 -12.04 4.46 16.75
C ALA A 58 -11.17 5.36 17.63
N PHE A 59 -10.19 6.03 17.03
CA PHE A 59 -9.22 6.89 17.71
C PHE A 59 -8.55 7.85 16.72
N THR A 60 -8.02 8.95 17.25
CA THR A 60 -7.20 9.90 16.50
C THR A 60 -5.73 9.52 16.57
N ASP A 61 -4.94 9.91 15.56
CA ASP A 61 -3.50 9.79 15.64
C ASP A 61 -2.97 10.47 16.90
N GLY A 62 -2.15 9.72 17.64
CA GLY A 62 -1.63 10.16 18.90
C GLY A 62 -2.61 10.21 20.07
N GLU A 63 -3.71 9.47 20.02
CA GLU A 63 -4.56 9.26 21.19
C GLU A 63 -4.40 7.84 21.71
N SER A 64 -4.87 7.60 22.94
CA SER A 64 -4.91 6.25 23.49
C SER A 64 -5.92 5.39 22.73
N ILE A 65 -5.53 4.15 22.39
CA ILE A 65 -6.45 3.18 21.79
C ILE A 65 -7.49 2.74 22.85
N PRO A 66 -8.80 2.80 22.55
CA PRO A 66 -9.83 2.33 23.47
C PRO A 66 -9.67 0.85 23.81
N ALA A 67 -9.91 0.48 25.07
CA ALA A 67 -9.70 -0.89 25.57
C ALA A 67 -10.44 -1.98 24.77
N ARG A 68 -11.57 -1.65 24.13
CA ARG A 68 -12.30 -2.59 23.26
C ARG A 68 -11.45 -3.14 22.11
N PHE A 69 -10.46 -2.38 21.64
CA PHE A 69 -9.55 -2.77 20.55
C PHE A 69 -8.21 -3.33 21.07
N THR A 70 -8.09 -3.58 22.37
CA THR A 70 -6.91 -4.18 22.98
C THR A 70 -7.24 -5.56 23.54
N CYS A 71 -6.20 -6.30 23.93
CA CYS A 71 -6.34 -7.60 24.58
C CYS A 71 -7.02 -7.54 25.96
N ASP A 72 -7.14 -6.35 26.57
CA ASP A 72 -7.85 -6.13 27.84
C ASP A 72 -9.37 -6.00 27.65
N GLY A 73 -9.86 -5.86 26.41
CA GLY A 73 -11.28 -5.74 26.07
C GLY A 73 -11.75 -6.81 25.10
N ASP A 74 -12.47 -6.39 24.06
CA ASP A 74 -13.08 -7.31 23.09
C ASP A 74 -12.08 -7.85 22.06
N ASP A 75 -10.87 -7.27 22.02
CA ASP A 75 -9.80 -7.62 21.10
C ASP A 75 -10.28 -7.61 19.63
N VAL A 76 -11.13 -6.64 19.29
CA VAL A 76 -11.61 -6.43 17.92
C VAL A 76 -10.69 -5.48 17.18
N SER A 77 -10.49 -5.68 15.87
CA SER A 77 -9.70 -4.72 15.07
C SER A 77 -10.50 -3.42 14.85
N PRO A 78 -9.86 -2.24 14.89
CA PRO A 78 -10.54 -0.98 14.57
C PRO A 78 -10.88 -0.90 13.08
N ALA A 79 -11.91 -0.11 12.73
CA ALA A 79 -12.15 0.27 11.34
C ALA A 79 -11.03 1.21 10.87
N LEU A 80 -10.48 0.96 9.69
CA LEU A 80 -9.43 1.76 9.09
C LEU A 80 -9.85 2.19 7.68
N GLU A 81 -9.66 3.46 7.37
CA GLU A 81 -9.88 4.03 6.05
C GLU A 81 -8.60 4.69 5.53
N TRP A 82 -8.31 4.54 4.25
CA TRP A 82 -7.19 5.25 3.63
C TRP A 82 -7.52 5.83 2.27
N GLN A 83 -6.83 6.92 1.96
CA GLN A 83 -6.97 7.67 0.71
C GLN A 83 -5.60 8.08 0.17
N GLY A 84 -5.54 8.46 -1.11
CA GLY A 84 -4.30 8.90 -1.75
C GLY A 84 -3.32 7.77 -2.10
N SER A 85 -3.80 6.53 -2.25
CA SER A 85 -2.97 5.41 -2.73
C SER A 85 -2.38 5.71 -4.12
N PRO A 86 -1.09 5.47 -4.37
CA PRO A 86 -0.49 5.65 -5.69
C PRO A 86 -1.24 4.89 -6.80
N ASP A 87 -1.27 5.46 -8.00
CA ASP A 87 -1.82 4.79 -9.17
C ASP A 87 -1.07 3.48 -9.42
N GLY A 88 -1.81 2.42 -9.71
CA GLY A 88 -1.24 1.09 -9.91
C GLY A 88 -0.91 0.33 -8.62
N THR A 89 -1.33 0.81 -7.44
CA THR A 89 -1.24 0.03 -6.18
C THR A 89 -1.91 -1.33 -6.36
N GLN A 90 -1.15 -2.41 -6.16
CA GLN A 90 -1.63 -3.79 -6.33
C GLN A 90 -2.24 -4.35 -5.05
N SER A 91 -1.61 -4.04 -3.91
CA SER A 91 -2.04 -4.49 -2.60
C SER A 91 -1.50 -3.61 -1.48
N PHE A 92 -2.13 -3.68 -0.30
CA PHE A 92 -1.65 -3.07 0.92
C PHE A 92 -1.23 -4.13 1.95
N ALA A 93 -0.35 -3.71 2.86
CA ALA A 93 -0.05 -4.43 4.09
C ALA A 93 -0.12 -3.45 5.27
N LEU A 94 -0.65 -3.94 6.40
CA LEU A 94 -0.76 -3.25 7.67
C LEU A 94 0.04 -4.04 8.72
N ILE A 95 0.93 -3.32 9.40
CA ILE A 95 1.61 -3.80 10.60
C ILE A 95 1.26 -2.83 11.72
N MET A 96 0.86 -3.39 12.86
CA MET A 96 0.47 -2.66 14.04
C MET A 96 1.47 -2.96 15.16
N ASP A 97 2.39 -2.05 15.40
CA ASP A 97 3.47 -2.22 16.39
C ASP A 97 3.27 -1.30 17.59
N ASP A 98 3.49 -1.84 18.80
CA ASP A 98 3.58 -1.11 20.05
C ASP A 98 5.05 -1.04 20.52
N PRO A 99 5.76 0.07 20.28
CA PRO A 99 7.13 0.25 20.75
C PRO A 99 7.24 0.48 22.26
N ASP A 100 6.12 0.76 22.94
CA ASP A 100 6.07 1.06 24.38
C ASP A 100 5.74 -0.19 25.21
N ALA A 101 5.53 -1.35 24.58
CA ALA A 101 5.18 -2.58 25.26
C ALA A 101 6.27 -3.02 26.26
N PRO A 102 5.89 -3.58 27.43
CA PRO A 102 6.86 -4.09 28.39
C PRO A 102 7.70 -5.22 27.78
N GLY A 103 9.00 -5.00 27.63
CA GLY A 103 9.93 -6.01 27.09
C GLY A 103 10.45 -5.73 25.67
N GLY A 104 10.02 -4.64 25.03
CA GLY A 104 10.44 -4.25 23.69
C GLY A 104 9.25 -4.00 22.78
N THR A 105 9.51 -3.77 21.49
CA THR A 105 8.44 -3.62 20.50
C THR A 105 7.61 -4.89 20.40
N TYR A 106 6.28 -4.75 20.42
CA TYR A 106 5.32 -5.84 20.30
C TYR A 106 4.46 -5.63 19.06
N THR A 107 4.42 -6.60 18.15
CA THR A 107 3.55 -6.59 16.98
C THR A 107 2.19 -7.15 17.36
N HIS A 108 1.16 -6.30 17.35
CA HIS A 108 -0.22 -6.67 17.66
C HIS A 108 -0.96 -7.29 16.48
N TRP A 109 -0.70 -6.80 15.26
CA TRP A 109 -1.43 -7.24 14.08
C TRP A 109 -0.61 -7.14 12.81
N VAL A 110 -0.65 -8.19 12.00
CA VAL A 110 -0.07 -8.24 10.67
C VAL A 110 -1.15 -8.71 9.70
N ILE A 111 -1.45 -7.91 8.68
CA ILE A 111 -2.38 -8.28 7.61
C ILE A 111 -1.85 -7.76 6.28
N TYR A 112 -1.84 -8.61 5.26
CA TYR A 112 -1.22 -8.33 3.96
C TYR A 112 -2.05 -8.89 2.81
N ASN A 113 -1.70 -8.55 1.57
CA ASN A 113 -2.50 -8.86 0.37
C ASN A 113 -3.92 -8.26 0.40
N VAL A 114 -4.14 -7.19 1.16
CA VAL A 114 -5.36 -6.38 1.06
C VAL A 114 -5.42 -5.82 -0.36
N ARG A 115 -6.54 -5.95 -1.06
CA ARG A 115 -6.68 -5.50 -2.46
C ARG A 115 -6.28 -4.04 -2.67
N GLY A 116 -5.56 -3.73 -3.75
CA GLY A 116 -5.11 -2.36 -4.07
C GLY A 116 -6.24 -1.35 -4.33
N GLN A 117 -7.44 -1.81 -4.68
CA GLN A 117 -8.65 -1.00 -4.79
C GLN A 117 -9.40 -0.81 -3.46
N ALA A 118 -9.04 -1.54 -2.40
CA ALA A 118 -9.65 -1.36 -1.10
C ALA A 118 -9.30 0.03 -0.55
N ARG A 119 -10.26 0.65 0.12
CA ARG A 119 -10.10 1.95 0.81
C ARG A 119 -10.47 1.87 2.28
N VAL A 120 -11.09 0.76 2.69
CA VAL A 120 -11.57 0.52 4.04
C VAL A 120 -11.21 -0.91 4.42
N LEU A 121 -10.79 -1.09 5.66
CA LEU A 121 -10.77 -2.36 6.36
C LEU A 121 -11.79 -2.24 7.51
N PRO A 122 -12.84 -3.08 7.55
CA PRO A 122 -13.91 -2.91 8.51
C PRO A 122 -13.44 -3.19 9.94
N GLU A 123 -14.20 -2.68 10.91
CA GLU A 123 -14.05 -3.10 12.30
C GLU A 123 -14.28 -4.63 12.41
N GLY A 124 -13.52 -5.29 13.28
CA GLY A 124 -13.72 -6.71 13.56
C GLY A 124 -13.40 -7.63 12.38
N VAL A 125 -12.25 -7.43 11.73
CA VAL A 125 -11.72 -8.40 10.76
C VAL A 125 -11.59 -9.76 11.46
N GLU A 126 -12.13 -10.80 10.83
CA GLU A 126 -12.17 -12.15 11.40
C GLU A 126 -10.76 -12.67 11.72
N LYS A 127 -10.54 -13.20 12.93
CA LYS A 127 -9.25 -13.78 13.38
C LYS A 127 -8.99 -15.16 12.79
N THR A 128 -8.96 -15.24 11.46
CA THR A 128 -8.59 -16.43 10.69
C THR A 128 -7.53 -16.05 9.66
N ASP A 129 -6.79 -17.04 9.14
CA ASP A 129 -5.75 -16.79 8.14
C ASP A 129 -6.24 -16.01 6.92
N ARG A 130 -7.51 -16.20 6.53
CA ARG A 130 -8.14 -15.58 5.36
C ARG A 130 -9.54 -15.05 5.72
N PRO A 131 -9.62 -13.86 6.34
CA PRO A 131 -10.89 -13.27 6.74
C PRO A 131 -11.80 -13.02 5.55
N ALA A 132 -13.06 -13.43 5.64
CA ALA A 132 -14.04 -13.17 4.59
C ALA A 132 -14.31 -11.65 4.43
N ASN A 133 -14.22 -10.91 5.54
CA ASN A 133 -14.40 -9.46 5.60
C ASN A 133 -13.09 -8.64 5.49
N GLY A 134 -11.96 -9.26 5.13
CA GLY A 134 -10.65 -8.58 5.09
C GLY A 134 -10.18 -8.17 3.70
N GLU A 135 -11.08 -7.92 2.74
CA GLU A 135 -10.70 -7.43 1.40
C GLU A 135 -9.69 -8.32 0.64
N GLY A 136 -9.82 -9.64 0.81
CA GLY A 136 -8.94 -10.63 0.16
C GLY A 136 -7.57 -10.80 0.85
N ALA A 137 -7.39 -10.16 2.00
CA ALA A 137 -6.17 -10.22 2.76
C ALA A 137 -5.90 -11.59 3.39
N VAL A 138 -4.67 -11.72 3.87
CA VAL A 138 -4.16 -12.83 4.64
C VAL A 138 -3.61 -12.26 5.96
N GLN A 139 -3.95 -12.90 7.07
CA GLN A 139 -3.37 -12.55 8.38
C GLN A 139 -2.00 -13.23 8.55
N GLY A 140 -1.05 -12.48 9.10
CA GLY A 140 0.30 -12.96 9.43
C GLY A 140 0.45 -13.32 10.90
N SER A 141 1.58 -13.94 11.25
CA SER A 141 1.97 -14.14 12.63
C SER A 141 2.30 -12.80 13.30
N ASN A 142 1.79 -12.60 14.51
CA ASN A 142 2.09 -11.50 15.42
C ASN A 142 2.81 -12.08 16.66
N ASP A 143 3.06 -11.28 17.70
CA ASP A 143 3.79 -11.73 18.89
C ASP A 143 2.93 -12.47 19.93
N PHE A 144 1.70 -12.83 19.58
CA PHE A 144 0.74 -13.56 20.42
C PHE A 144 0.89 -15.09 20.36
#